data_AF-A0AAN8CW03-F1
#
_entry.id   AF-A0AAN8CW03-F1
#
_cell.length_a   1.000
_cell.length_b   1.000
_cell.length_c   1.000
_cell.angle_alpha   90.00
_cell.angle_beta   90.00
_cell.angle_gamma   90.00
#
_symmetry.space_group_name_H-M   'P 1'
#
loop_
_entity.id
_entity.type
_entity.pdbx_description
1 polymer ?
#
loop_
_entity_poly.entity_id
_entity_poly.type
_entity_poly.pdbx_seq_one_letter_code
_entity_poly.pdbx_strand_id
1 'polypeptide(L)'
;MYSNSPGESLPPFGFTLGNMAVLKIQDQTSLLRAIFNVDTDEVRSLIFKKEDVNIQDNEKRTPLHAAAYLGDTEIIELLILSGARVNAKDNKWLTPLHRAVASCSENAVAMLLKHSADVNGRDKNWQTPLHVAASNKAVRCAEALVPLLSNVNVSDRAGRTALHHAAFSGHVEMVKLLLSRGANINAFDKKDRRAIHWAAYMGHLEVVKLLVASGAEVDCKDKKAYTPLHAAASSGMSSTVHYLLSLGVHVNEINGYGNTPLHLACYNGQDVVVSELIEAGANVNQVNERGFSALHFASSSRQGALCQELLLAHGAHINMRPQDARPYGGWQGGVAP
;
A
#
# COMPACT_ATOMS: atom_id res chain seq x y z
N MET A 1 -17.04 20.29 5.29
CA MET A 1 -17.57 19.72 6.54
C MET A 1 -18.75 18.83 6.14
N TYR A 2 -18.60 17.56 5.78
CA TYR A 2 -18.28 16.46 6.68
C TYR A 2 -18.07 15.17 5.87
N SER A 3 -16.84 14.73 5.71
CA SER A 3 -16.47 13.34 5.42
C SER A 3 -14.95 13.27 5.45
N ASN A 4 -14.37 12.73 6.52
CA ASN A 4 -13.04 12.13 6.39
C ASN A 4 -13.26 10.80 5.65
N SER A 5 -13.59 10.90 4.36
CA SER A 5 -13.54 9.79 3.43
C SER A 5 -12.15 9.14 3.52
N PRO A 6 -11.98 7.87 3.14
CA PRO A 6 -10.66 7.28 2.95
C PRO A 6 -9.84 7.95 1.82
N GLY A 7 -10.25 9.13 1.34
CA GLY A 7 -9.47 10.06 0.52
C GLY A 7 -8.49 10.94 1.32
N GLU A 8 -8.16 10.61 2.57
CA GLU A 8 -6.84 10.98 3.09
C GLU A 8 -5.82 10.38 2.12
N SER A 9 -5.05 11.23 1.44
CA SER A 9 -3.92 10.83 0.59
C SER A 9 -3.17 9.68 1.26
N LEU A 10 -3.40 8.46 0.76
CA LEU A 10 -2.77 7.29 1.33
C LEU A 10 -1.27 7.52 1.27
N PRO A 11 -0.52 7.41 2.39
CA PRO A 11 0.92 7.41 2.29
C PRO A 11 1.30 6.31 1.29
N PRO A 12 2.12 6.60 0.27
CA PRO A 12 2.35 5.65 -0.81
C PRO A 12 2.80 4.31 -0.21
N PHE A 13 2.11 3.23 -0.57
CA PHE A 13 2.60 1.86 -0.41
C PHE A 13 3.83 1.61 -1.29
N GLY A 14 4.00 2.44 -2.31
CA GLY A 14 5.14 2.39 -3.19
C GLY A 14 6.41 2.77 -2.43
N PHE A 15 7.31 1.80 -2.32
CA PHE A 15 8.70 2.08 -2.59
C PHE A 15 8.76 2.65 -4.01
N THR A 16 8.61 3.97 -4.17
CA THR A 16 8.95 4.57 -5.46
C THR A 16 10.42 4.28 -5.65
N LEU A 17 10.76 3.66 -6.79
CA LEU A 17 12.11 3.60 -7.32
C LEU A 17 12.62 5.04 -7.36
N GLY A 18 13.15 5.53 -6.25
CA GLY A 18 13.63 6.88 -6.13
C GLY A 18 14.76 6.98 -7.13
N ASN A 19 14.52 7.78 -8.19
CA ASN A 19 15.38 7.98 -9.36
C ASN A 19 16.85 7.73 -9.04
N MET A 20 17.31 6.49 -9.21
CA MET A 20 18.74 6.25 -9.45
C MET A 20 19.14 6.75 -10.84
N ALA A 21 18.15 7.04 -11.70
CA ALA A 21 18.34 7.47 -13.08
C ALA A 21 18.52 8.98 -13.30
N VAL A 22 18.34 9.85 -12.28
CA VAL A 22 18.29 11.32 -12.52
C VAL A 22 19.08 12.14 -11.50
N LEU A 23 20.34 11.77 -11.28
CA LEU A 23 21.38 12.77 -11.05
C LEU A 23 22.20 12.82 -12.33
N LYS A 24 22.60 14.00 -12.79
CA LYS A 24 23.47 14.12 -13.97
C LYS A 24 24.70 13.27 -13.73
N ILE A 25 24.89 12.23 -14.55
CA ILE A 25 26.02 11.28 -14.46
C ILE A 25 27.38 12.03 -14.43
N GLN A 26 27.42 13.24 -15.00
CA GLN A 26 28.58 14.13 -15.02
C GLN A 26 29.02 14.63 -13.63
N ASP A 27 28.12 14.70 -12.64
CA ASP A 27 28.43 15.19 -11.29
C ASP A 27 28.82 14.04 -10.32
N GLN A 28 28.87 12.80 -10.82
CA GLN A 28 29.24 11.62 -10.02
C GLN A 28 30.75 11.37 -10.05
N THR A 29 31.25 10.64 -9.06
CA THR A 29 32.65 10.21 -9.05
C THR A 29 32.96 9.30 -10.25
N SER A 30 34.24 9.24 -10.66
CA SER A 30 34.73 8.36 -11.73
C SER A 30 34.23 6.93 -11.57
N LEU A 31 34.38 6.36 -10.37
CA LEU A 31 33.91 5.00 -10.06
C LEU A 31 32.40 4.83 -10.19
N LEU A 32 31.59 5.75 -9.65
CA LEU A 32 30.14 5.67 -9.78
C LEU A 32 29.68 5.77 -11.23
N ARG A 33 30.31 6.65 -12.01
CA ARG A 33 30.02 6.81 -13.44
C ARG A 33 30.35 5.53 -14.23
N ALA A 34 31.52 4.92 -13.98
CA ALA A 34 31.91 3.67 -14.63
C ALA A 34 30.89 2.54 -14.35
N ILE A 35 30.40 2.45 -13.11
CA ILE A 35 29.35 1.48 -12.72
C ILE A 35 28.04 1.73 -13.48
N PHE A 36 27.57 2.98 -13.54
CA PHE A 36 26.33 3.30 -14.28
C PHE A 36 26.46 3.11 -15.79
N ASN A 37 27.66 3.21 -16.33
CA ASN A 37 27.96 2.90 -17.72
C ASN A 37 28.16 1.39 -17.97
N VAL A 38 28.16 0.56 -16.93
CA VAL A 38 28.39 -0.90 -17.00
C VAL A 38 29.76 -1.21 -17.64
N ASP A 39 30.76 -0.36 -17.40
CA ASP A 39 32.13 -0.56 -17.87
C ASP A 39 32.96 -1.28 -16.80
N THR A 40 32.92 -2.62 -16.84
CA THR A 40 33.60 -3.46 -15.84
C THR A 40 35.12 -3.29 -15.85
N ASP A 41 35.71 -3.03 -17.01
CA ASP A 41 37.15 -2.82 -17.16
C ASP A 41 37.60 -1.47 -16.58
N GLU A 42 36.83 -0.41 -16.81
CA GLU A 42 37.05 0.88 -16.16
C GLU A 42 36.90 0.73 -14.65
N VAL A 43 35.87 0.05 -14.15
CA VAL A 43 35.69 -0.22 -12.71
C VAL A 43 36.90 -0.96 -12.12
N ARG A 44 37.38 -2.03 -12.76
CA ARG A 44 38.59 -2.76 -12.32
C ARG A 44 39.81 -1.85 -12.28
N SER A 45 40.01 -1.03 -13.31
CA SER A 45 41.12 -0.09 -13.42
C SER A 45 41.10 0.95 -12.29
N LEU A 46 39.93 1.51 -11.98
CA LEU A 46 39.77 2.52 -10.93
C LEU A 46 39.99 1.93 -9.53
N ILE A 47 39.50 0.70 -9.29
CA ILE A 47 39.76 -0.03 -8.03
C ILE A 47 41.25 -0.35 -7.88
N PHE A 48 41.93 -0.79 -8.96
CA PHE A 48 43.37 -1.05 -8.94
C PHE A 48 44.18 0.22 -8.62
N LYS A 49 43.71 1.39 -9.08
CA LYS A 49 44.28 2.70 -8.74
C LYS A 49 43.99 3.15 -7.30
N LYS A 50 43.39 2.29 -6.47
CA LYS A 50 43.01 2.55 -5.06
C LYS A 50 42.03 3.70 -4.88
N GLU A 51 41.10 3.89 -5.82
CA GLU A 51 39.95 4.76 -5.55
C GLU A 51 39.13 4.23 -4.36
N ASP A 52 38.52 5.14 -3.60
CA ASP A 52 37.71 4.78 -2.44
C ASP A 52 36.40 4.09 -2.87
N VAL A 53 36.34 2.77 -2.68
CA VAL A 53 35.15 1.94 -2.97
C VAL A 53 33.95 2.25 -2.07
N ASN A 54 34.15 3.02 -1.00
CA ASN A 54 33.10 3.47 -0.10
C ASN A 54 32.72 4.94 -0.32
N ILE A 55 33.15 5.55 -1.43
CA ILE A 55 32.77 6.92 -1.77
C ILE A 55 31.25 7.09 -1.75
N GLN A 56 30.80 8.25 -1.27
CA GLN A 56 29.40 8.57 -1.10
C GLN A 56 29.00 9.74 -1.99
N ASP A 57 27.87 9.61 -2.69
CA ASP A 57 27.25 10.74 -3.38
C ASP A 57 26.46 11.64 -2.41
N ASN A 58 25.78 12.66 -2.95
CA ASN A 58 24.95 13.59 -2.17
C ASN A 58 23.79 12.90 -1.41
N GLU A 59 23.37 11.71 -1.86
CA GLU A 59 22.37 10.88 -1.20
C GLU A 59 22.99 9.86 -0.24
N LYS A 60 24.31 9.91 0.01
CA LYS A 60 25.09 8.91 0.77
C LYS A 60 25.09 7.51 0.18
N ARG A 61 24.79 7.38 -1.11
CA ARG A 61 24.82 6.09 -1.82
C ARG A 61 26.27 5.78 -2.16
N THR A 62 26.63 4.51 -2.00
CA THR A 62 27.97 3.99 -2.33
C THR A 62 27.98 3.31 -3.70
N PRO A 63 29.15 3.08 -4.34
CA PRO A 63 29.30 2.22 -5.50
C PRO A 63 28.53 0.90 -5.41
N LEU A 64 28.55 0.28 -4.22
CA LEU A 64 27.84 -0.98 -3.98
C LEU A 64 26.31 -0.85 -4.06
N HIS A 65 25.73 0.32 -3.73
CA HIS A 65 24.30 0.56 -3.94
C HIS A 65 23.94 0.61 -5.44
N ALA A 66 24.80 1.25 -6.25
CA ALA A 66 24.59 1.35 -7.70
C ALA A 66 24.74 -0.03 -8.36
N ALA A 67 25.80 -0.76 -8.05
CA ALA A 67 26.01 -2.11 -8.56
C ALA A 67 24.88 -3.07 -8.16
N ALA A 68 24.43 -3.01 -6.89
CA ALA A 68 23.29 -3.79 -6.42
C ALA A 68 21.99 -3.45 -7.15
N TYR A 69 21.73 -2.17 -7.42
CA TYR A 69 20.55 -1.74 -8.17
C TYR A 69 20.58 -2.24 -9.63
N LEU A 70 21.73 -2.12 -10.31
CA LEU A 70 21.92 -2.61 -11.68
C LEU A 70 21.90 -4.14 -11.77
N GLY A 71 22.20 -4.82 -10.66
CA GLY A 71 22.22 -6.27 -10.61
C GLY A 71 23.51 -6.91 -11.10
N ASP A 72 24.59 -6.14 -11.24
CA ASP A 72 25.89 -6.61 -11.73
C ASP A 72 26.64 -7.36 -10.63
N THR A 73 26.56 -8.68 -10.65
CA THR A 73 27.20 -9.53 -9.64
C THR A 73 28.72 -9.47 -9.64
N GLU A 74 29.32 -9.26 -10.81
CA GLU A 74 30.78 -9.19 -10.92
C GLU A 74 31.30 -7.91 -10.26
N ILE A 75 30.68 -6.77 -10.55
CA ILE A 75 31.01 -5.52 -9.88
C ILE A 75 30.71 -5.59 -8.37
N ILE A 76 29.60 -6.21 -7.98
CA ILE A 76 29.27 -6.40 -6.55
C ILE A 76 30.38 -7.18 -5.84
N GLU A 77 30.78 -8.34 -6.37
CA GLU A 77 31.81 -9.18 -5.74
C GLU A 77 33.16 -8.44 -5.70
N LEU A 78 33.55 -7.80 -6.80
CA LEU A 78 34.77 -7.01 -6.88
C LEU A 78 34.81 -5.88 -5.84
N LEU A 79 33.73 -5.11 -5.71
CA LEU A 79 33.64 -4.02 -4.74
C LEU A 79 33.75 -4.55 -3.30
N ILE A 80 33.06 -5.65 -2.98
CA ILE A 80 33.09 -6.24 -1.63
C ILE A 80 34.49 -6.77 -1.30
N LEU A 81 35.12 -7.51 -2.21
CA LEU A 81 36.49 -8.01 -2.04
C LEU A 81 37.51 -6.86 -1.89
N SER A 82 37.21 -5.70 -2.46
CA SER A 82 38.02 -4.48 -2.35
C SER A 82 37.70 -3.64 -1.09
N GLY A 83 36.85 -4.13 -0.19
CA GLY A 83 36.55 -3.48 1.10
C GLY A 83 35.28 -2.61 1.11
N ALA A 84 34.36 -2.78 0.16
CA ALA A 84 33.08 -2.09 0.21
C ALA A 84 32.23 -2.57 1.40
N ARG A 85 31.62 -1.62 2.10
CA ARG A 85 30.74 -1.90 3.25
C ARG A 85 29.40 -2.46 2.77
N VAL A 86 29.22 -3.77 2.90
CA VAL A 86 28.02 -4.53 2.46
C VAL A 86 26.72 -3.93 3.00
N ASN A 87 26.73 -3.46 4.25
CA ASN A 87 25.56 -2.92 4.96
C ASN A 87 25.57 -1.38 5.06
N ALA A 88 26.29 -0.68 4.17
CA ALA A 88 26.25 0.77 4.10
C ALA A 88 24.81 1.27 3.92
N LYS A 89 24.48 2.40 4.53
CA LYS A 89 23.15 3.00 4.47
C LYS A 89 23.20 4.34 3.75
N ASP A 90 22.29 4.53 2.80
CA ASP A 90 22.08 5.83 2.15
C ASP A 90 21.28 6.81 3.05
N ASN A 91 20.97 8.01 2.54
CA ASN A 91 20.19 9.02 3.26
C ASN A 91 18.75 8.57 3.59
N LYS A 92 18.23 7.52 2.96
CA LYS A 92 16.94 6.89 3.27
C LYS A 92 17.11 5.64 4.14
N TRP A 93 18.33 5.35 4.58
CA TRP A 93 18.74 4.16 5.33
C TRP A 93 18.59 2.86 4.56
N LEU A 94 18.51 2.93 3.23
CA LEU A 94 18.50 1.76 2.38
C LEU A 94 19.91 1.19 2.31
N THR A 95 20.00 -0.13 2.32
CA THR A 95 21.24 -0.87 2.09
C THR A 95 21.34 -1.29 0.63
N PRO A 96 22.52 -1.73 0.15
CA PRO A 96 22.64 -2.37 -1.16
C PRO A 96 21.65 -3.52 -1.36
N LEU A 97 21.37 -4.31 -0.31
CA LEU A 97 20.37 -5.38 -0.37
C LEU A 97 18.95 -4.85 -0.65
N HIS A 98 18.55 -3.70 -0.08
CA HIS A 98 17.27 -3.08 -0.44
C HIS A 98 17.23 -2.70 -1.92
N ARG A 99 18.35 -2.22 -2.48
CA ARG A 99 18.43 -1.80 -3.90
C ARG A 99 18.36 -3.00 -4.84
N ALA A 100 19.07 -4.09 -4.54
CA ALA A 100 19.00 -5.34 -5.31
C ALA A 100 17.59 -5.94 -5.31
N VAL A 101 16.91 -5.92 -4.16
CA VAL A 101 15.53 -6.40 -4.06
C VAL A 101 14.56 -5.49 -4.81
N ALA A 102 14.74 -4.16 -4.74
CA ALA A 102 13.89 -3.20 -5.44
C ALA A 102 13.98 -3.33 -6.97
N SER A 103 15.12 -3.73 -7.51
CA SER A 103 15.29 -4.03 -8.94
C SER A 103 14.98 -5.48 -9.31
N CYS A 104 14.51 -6.29 -8.36
CA CYS A 104 14.23 -7.72 -8.53
C CYS A 104 15.44 -8.53 -8.99
N SER A 105 16.67 -8.07 -8.73
CA SER A 105 17.90 -8.77 -9.12
C SER A 105 18.25 -9.86 -8.12
N GLU A 106 17.81 -11.07 -8.42
CA GLU A 106 18.02 -12.24 -7.58
C GLU A 106 19.49 -12.62 -7.44
N ASN A 107 20.26 -12.49 -8.54
CA ASN A 107 21.68 -12.79 -8.54
C ASN A 107 22.43 -11.82 -7.62
N ALA A 108 22.10 -10.53 -7.66
CA ALA A 108 22.66 -9.55 -6.75
C ALA A 108 22.25 -9.80 -5.29
N VAL A 109 21.00 -10.20 -5.04
CA VAL A 109 20.55 -10.62 -3.71
C VAL A 109 21.39 -11.82 -3.22
N ALA A 110 21.49 -12.89 -4.00
CA ALA A 110 22.29 -14.06 -3.64
C ALA A 110 23.76 -13.71 -3.35
N MET A 111 24.35 -12.83 -4.17
CA MET A 111 25.73 -12.38 -4.00
C MET A 111 25.91 -11.59 -2.71
N LEU A 112 25.02 -10.64 -2.42
CA LEU A 112 25.04 -9.85 -1.19
C LEU A 112 24.83 -10.72 0.05
N LEU A 113 23.93 -11.72 -0.01
CA LEU A 113 23.70 -12.67 1.07
C LEU A 113 24.93 -13.55 1.33
N LYS A 114 25.63 -14.02 0.28
CA LYS A 114 26.91 -14.75 0.40
C LYS A 114 27.96 -13.94 1.16
N HIS A 115 27.91 -12.61 1.07
CA HIS A 115 28.79 -11.69 1.82
C HIS A 115 28.14 -11.08 3.08
N SER A 116 27.20 -11.81 3.71
CA SER A 116 26.61 -11.43 5.01
C SER A 116 25.87 -10.09 5.01
N ALA A 117 25.15 -9.78 3.92
CA ALA A 117 24.20 -8.67 3.93
C ALA A 117 23.09 -8.88 4.97
N ASP A 118 22.75 -7.83 5.71
CA ASP A 118 21.74 -7.87 6.76
C ASP A 118 20.32 -7.90 6.18
N VAL A 119 19.69 -9.08 6.23
CA VAL A 119 18.30 -9.30 5.79
C VAL A 119 17.24 -8.62 6.66
N ASN A 120 17.61 -8.21 7.89
CA ASN A 120 16.72 -7.51 8.81
C ASN A 120 16.98 -6.00 8.82
N GLY A 121 17.88 -5.51 7.97
CA GLY A 121 18.22 -4.09 7.88
C GLY A 121 16.99 -3.24 7.62
N ARG A 122 16.83 -2.15 8.36
CA ARG A 122 15.66 -1.25 8.26
C ARG A 122 16.00 0.09 7.66
N ASP A 123 15.14 0.55 6.75
CA ASP A 123 15.13 1.88 6.18
C ASP A 123 14.49 2.93 7.13
N LYS A 124 14.36 4.19 6.69
CA LYS A 124 13.72 5.27 7.47
C LYS A 124 12.24 5.05 7.78
N ASN A 125 11.56 4.23 6.98
CA ASN A 125 10.17 3.82 7.17
C ASN A 125 10.04 2.50 7.93
N TRP A 126 11.16 1.97 8.46
CA TRP A 126 11.27 0.68 9.14
C TRP A 126 10.92 -0.52 8.26
N GLN A 127 10.96 -0.34 6.94
CA GLN A 127 10.82 -1.40 5.97
C GLN A 127 12.12 -2.20 5.92
N THR A 128 11.97 -3.53 5.86
CA THR A 128 13.05 -4.49 5.63
C THR A 128 13.12 -4.84 4.14
N PRO A 129 14.18 -5.52 3.66
CA PRO A 129 14.22 -6.06 2.30
C PRO A 129 12.99 -6.90 1.94
N LEU A 130 12.40 -7.65 2.88
CA LEU A 130 11.18 -8.41 2.62
C LEU A 130 9.97 -7.50 2.31
N HIS A 131 9.85 -6.34 2.97
CA HIS A 131 8.79 -5.37 2.63
C HIS A 131 8.97 -4.85 1.20
N VAL A 132 10.21 -4.54 0.81
CA VAL A 132 10.53 -4.08 -0.55
C VAL A 132 10.24 -5.18 -1.58
N ALA A 133 10.58 -6.44 -1.27
CA ALA A 133 10.26 -7.57 -2.14
C ALA A 133 8.75 -7.70 -2.33
N ALA A 134 8.00 -7.57 -1.23
CA ALA A 134 6.56 -7.68 -1.21
C ALA A 134 5.84 -6.59 -2.02
N SER A 135 6.40 -5.38 -2.11
CA SER A 135 5.85 -4.31 -2.96
C SER A 135 6.20 -4.48 -4.45
N ASN A 136 7.36 -5.05 -4.78
CA ASN A 136 7.91 -5.06 -6.16
C ASN A 136 7.74 -6.40 -6.90
N LYS A 137 6.88 -7.31 -6.43
CA LYS A 137 6.69 -8.65 -7.01
C LYS A 137 7.98 -9.50 -7.06
N ALA A 138 8.96 -9.21 -6.20
CA ALA A 138 10.26 -9.88 -6.20
C ALA A 138 10.20 -11.23 -5.46
N VAL A 139 9.38 -12.17 -5.96
CA VAL A 139 9.09 -13.46 -5.29
C VAL A 139 10.35 -14.26 -5.04
N ARG A 140 11.21 -14.43 -6.06
CA ARG A 140 12.47 -15.19 -5.93
C ARG A 140 13.48 -14.53 -4.99
N CYS A 141 13.49 -13.19 -4.92
CA CYS A 141 14.25 -12.47 -3.89
C CYS A 141 13.70 -12.79 -2.49
N ALA A 142 12.38 -12.76 -2.31
CA ALA A 142 11.76 -13.12 -1.03
C ALA A 142 12.04 -14.59 -0.65
N GLU A 143 12.05 -15.53 -1.59
CA GLU A 143 12.41 -16.92 -1.35
C GLU A 143 13.82 -17.09 -0.78
N ALA A 144 14.78 -16.28 -1.26
CA ALA A 144 16.14 -16.26 -0.73
C ALA A 144 16.24 -15.57 0.65
N LEU A 145 15.43 -14.55 0.91
CA LEU A 145 15.45 -13.79 2.16
C LEU A 145 14.77 -14.54 3.31
N VAL A 146 13.59 -15.10 3.08
CA VAL A 146 12.71 -15.63 4.14
C VAL A 146 13.39 -16.66 5.06
N PRO A 147 14.16 -17.64 4.57
CA PRO A 147 14.85 -18.62 5.42
C PRO A 147 15.87 -17.99 6.39
N LEU A 148 16.34 -16.78 6.10
CA LEU A 148 17.34 -16.06 6.89
C LEU A 148 16.73 -15.04 7.85
N LEU A 149 15.41 -14.80 7.77
CA LEU A 149 14.74 -13.82 8.61
C LEU A 149 14.55 -14.35 10.03
N SER A 150 14.73 -13.45 10.99
CA SER A 150 14.38 -13.71 12.39
C SER A 150 12.86 -13.82 12.60
N ASN A 151 12.07 -13.06 11.84
CA ASN A 151 10.62 -13.03 11.91
C ASN A 151 10.03 -12.46 10.60
N VAL A 152 9.12 -13.20 9.95
CA VAL A 152 8.41 -12.76 8.73
C VAL A 152 7.36 -11.68 9.02
N ASN A 153 6.90 -11.56 10.27
CA ASN A 153 5.82 -10.69 10.71
C ASN A 153 6.28 -9.32 11.23
N VAL A 154 7.51 -8.92 10.96
CA VAL A 154 8.01 -7.57 11.30
C VAL A 154 7.14 -6.52 10.58
N SER A 155 6.76 -5.47 11.31
CA SER A 155 5.95 -4.37 10.79
C SER A 155 6.79 -3.14 10.45
N ASP A 156 6.41 -2.38 9.42
CA ASP A 156 6.98 -1.07 9.13
C ASP A 156 6.52 0.02 10.14
N ARG A 157 6.89 1.28 9.90
CA ARG A 157 6.56 2.42 10.78
C ARG A 157 5.06 2.70 10.86
N ALA A 158 4.27 2.24 9.89
CA ALA A 158 2.81 2.33 9.88
C ALA A 158 2.14 1.07 10.47
N GLY A 159 2.91 0.11 10.97
CA GLY A 159 2.39 -1.16 11.49
C GLY A 159 2.12 -2.21 10.41
N ARG A 160 2.50 -1.97 9.15
CA ARG A 160 2.19 -2.88 8.04
C ARG A 160 3.27 -3.95 7.91
N THR A 161 2.89 -5.21 7.81
CA THR A 161 3.79 -6.33 7.51
C THR A 161 4.01 -6.49 6.00
N ALA A 162 4.95 -7.34 5.59
CA ALA A 162 5.14 -7.69 4.17
C ALA A 162 3.83 -8.20 3.51
N LEU A 163 2.97 -8.90 4.25
CA LEU A 163 1.67 -9.36 3.73
C LEU A 163 0.73 -8.19 3.36
N HIS A 164 0.75 -7.09 4.12
CA HIS A 164 -0.02 -5.89 3.78
C HIS A 164 0.48 -5.27 2.47
N HIS A 165 1.80 -5.20 2.28
CA HIS A 165 2.40 -4.66 1.05
C HIS A 165 2.07 -5.53 -0.17
N ALA A 166 2.22 -6.86 -0.05
CA ALA A 166 1.86 -7.79 -1.12
C ALA A 166 0.36 -7.72 -1.46
N ALA A 167 -0.50 -7.58 -0.45
CA ALA A 167 -1.93 -7.48 -0.63
C ALA A 167 -2.37 -6.17 -1.30
N PHE A 168 -1.76 -5.05 -0.89
CA PHE A 168 -1.98 -3.76 -1.54
C PHE A 168 -1.51 -3.76 -3.00
N SER A 169 -0.39 -4.42 -3.30
CA SER A 169 0.18 -4.43 -4.66
C SER A 169 -0.41 -5.51 -5.57
N GLY A 170 -1.30 -6.37 -5.07
CA GLY A 170 -1.97 -7.40 -5.88
C GLY A 170 -1.10 -8.59 -6.23
N HIS A 171 0.02 -8.80 -5.53
CA HIS A 171 0.99 -9.83 -5.88
C HIS A 171 0.61 -11.19 -5.30
N VAL A 172 -0.29 -11.91 -5.99
CA VAL A 172 -0.85 -13.20 -5.57
C VAL A 172 0.22 -14.22 -5.15
N GLU A 173 1.25 -14.44 -5.98
CA GLU A 173 2.31 -15.42 -5.65
C GLU A 173 3.14 -15.01 -4.43
N MET A 174 3.33 -13.71 -4.20
CA MET A 174 3.98 -13.21 -2.99
C MET A 174 3.11 -13.47 -1.76
N VAL A 175 1.79 -13.26 -1.86
CA VAL A 175 0.84 -13.56 -0.78
C VAL A 175 0.90 -15.06 -0.44
N LYS A 176 0.86 -15.95 -1.45
CA LYS A 176 1.01 -17.40 -1.24
C LYS A 176 2.32 -17.75 -0.53
N LEU A 177 3.44 -17.20 -1.00
CA LEU A 177 4.74 -17.41 -0.37
C LEU A 177 4.73 -16.97 1.09
N LEU A 178 4.30 -15.75 1.39
CA LEU A 178 4.30 -15.22 2.75
C LEU A 178 3.43 -16.06 3.69
N LEU A 179 2.22 -16.44 3.28
CA LEU A 179 1.33 -17.28 4.08
C LEU A 179 1.93 -18.67 4.32
N SER A 180 2.53 -19.31 3.30
CA SER A 180 3.22 -20.60 3.45
C SER A 180 4.42 -20.56 4.41
N ARG A 181 4.91 -19.36 4.73
CA ARG A 181 6.07 -19.13 5.61
C ARG A 181 5.67 -18.52 6.96
N GLY A 182 4.39 -18.63 7.34
CA GLY A 182 3.91 -18.24 8.67
C GLY A 182 3.61 -16.75 8.83
N ALA A 183 3.36 -16.03 7.73
CA ALA A 183 2.81 -14.68 7.85
C ALA A 183 1.45 -14.72 8.55
N ASN A 184 1.26 -13.89 9.57
CA ASN A 184 0.00 -13.76 10.29
C ASN A 184 -1.03 -13.08 9.38
N ILE A 185 -1.98 -13.87 8.91
CA ILE A 185 -3.04 -13.44 8.00
C ILE A 185 -3.92 -12.32 8.57
N ASN A 186 -4.06 -12.28 9.89
CA ASN A 186 -4.89 -11.33 10.62
C ASN A 186 -4.09 -10.24 11.33
N ALA A 187 -2.81 -10.05 10.97
CA ALA A 187 -2.02 -8.91 11.42
C ALA A 187 -2.71 -7.59 11.02
N PHE A 188 -2.59 -6.58 11.87
CA PHE A 188 -3.23 -5.28 11.68
C PHE A 188 -2.21 -4.13 11.72
N ASP A 189 -2.44 -3.12 10.90
CA ASP A 189 -1.65 -1.89 10.88
C ASP A 189 -2.07 -0.92 12.00
N LYS A 190 -1.45 0.27 12.09
CA LYS A 190 -1.78 1.27 13.13
C LYS A 190 -3.21 1.84 13.06
N LYS A 191 -3.95 1.59 11.97
CA LYS A 191 -5.37 1.93 11.82
C LYS A 191 -6.25 0.67 11.96
N ASP A 192 -5.71 -0.40 12.52
CA ASP A 192 -6.31 -1.73 12.67
C ASP A 192 -6.74 -2.38 11.34
N ARG A 193 -6.18 -1.94 10.21
CA ARG A 193 -6.47 -2.52 8.89
C ARG A 193 -5.63 -3.76 8.69
N ARG A 194 -6.28 -4.82 8.19
CA ARG A 194 -5.64 -6.09 7.82
C ARG A 194 -5.33 -6.14 6.33
N ALA A 195 -4.56 -7.14 5.89
CA ALA A 195 -4.21 -7.33 4.48
C ALA A 195 -5.45 -7.35 3.54
N ILE A 196 -6.54 -7.99 3.98
CA ILE A 196 -7.80 -8.06 3.20
C ILE A 196 -8.44 -6.68 2.97
N HIS A 197 -8.32 -5.74 3.91
CA HIS A 197 -8.81 -4.37 3.70
C HIS A 197 -8.10 -3.69 2.53
N TRP A 198 -6.78 -3.87 2.43
CA TRP A 198 -5.98 -3.28 1.36
C TRP A 198 -6.23 -3.93 0.00
N ALA A 199 -6.30 -5.27 -0.05
CA ALA A 199 -6.65 -5.99 -1.26
C ALA A 199 -8.06 -5.60 -1.75
N ALA A 200 -9.02 -5.46 -0.83
CA ALA A 200 -10.38 -5.05 -1.14
C ALA A 200 -10.45 -3.61 -1.67
N TYR A 201 -9.76 -2.68 -1.00
CA TYR A 201 -9.66 -1.28 -1.42
C TYR A 201 -9.03 -1.10 -2.81
N MET A 202 -8.05 -1.94 -3.17
CA MET A 202 -7.36 -1.93 -4.47
C MET A 202 -8.04 -2.80 -5.54
N GLY A 203 -9.09 -3.56 -5.17
CA GLY A 203 -9.81 -4.44 -6.09
C GLY A 203 -9.05 -5.67 -6.55
N HIS A 204 -8.05 -6.11 -5.79
CA HIS A 204 -7.26 -7.30 -6.10
C HIS A 204 -8.03 -8.57 -5.72
N LEU A 205 -9.08 -8.88 -6.49
CA LEU A 205 -10.02 -9.98 -6.21
C LEU A 205 -9.31 -11.31 -5.95
N GLU A 206 -8.32 -11.67 -6.75
CA GLU A 206 -7.61 -12.94 -6.59
C GLU A 206 -6.79 -13.00 -5.28
N VAL A 207 -6.28 -11.86 -4.81
CA VAL A 207 -5.68 -11.76 -3.47
C VAL A 207 -6.75 -11.87 -2.40
N VAL A 208 -7.91 -11.23 -2.56
CA VAL A 208 -9.02 -11.33 -1.60
C VAL A 208 -9.46 -12.79 -1.46
N LYS A 209 -9.73 -13.48 -2.57
CA LYS A 209 -10.09 -14.91 -2.60
C LYS A 209 -9.05 -15.77 -1.90
N LEU A 210 -7.76 -15.55 -2.18
CA LEU A 210 -6.67 -16.29 -1.55
C LEU A 210 -6.61 -16.06 -0.04
N LEU A 211 -6.75 -14.82 0.41
CA LEU A 211 -6.76 -14.49 1.84
C LEU A 211 -7.96 -15.16 2.54
N VAL A 212 -9.17 -15.08 1.96
CA VAL A 212 -10.37 -15.74 2.49
C VAL A 212 -10.18 -17.25 2.58
N ALA A 213 -9.70 -17.88 1.49
CA ALA A 213 -9.42 -19.31 1.46
C ALA A 213 -8.35 -19.75 2.48
N SER A 214 -7.48 -18.83 2.88
CA SER A 214 -6.43 -19.06 3.89
C SER A 214 -6.86 -18.70 5.32
N GLY A 215 -8.14 -18.37 5.54
CA GLY A 215 -8.70 -18.11 6.87
C GLY A 215 -8.67 -16.64 7.32
N ALA A 216 -8.59 -15.68 6.39
CA ALA A 216 -8.75 -14.27 6.74
C ALA A 216 -10.17 -13.97 7.23
N GLU A 217 -10.31 -13.19 8.30
CA GLU A 217 -11.62 -12.71 8.75
C GLU A 217 -12.20 -11.69 7.76
N VAL A 218 -13.36 -11.99 7.19
CA VAL A 218 -13.98 -11.19 6.11
C VAL A 218 -14.74 -9.98 6.66
N ASP A 219 -15.33 -10.10 7.84
CA ASP A 219 -16.07 -9.03 8.54
C ASP A 219 -15.23 -8.26 9.56
N CYS A 220 -13.90 -8.38 9.47
CA CYS A 220 -13.02 -7.64 10.36
C CYS A 220 -13.21 -6.13 10.21
N LYS A 221 -13.07 -5.42 11.32
CA LYS A 221 -13.28 -3.97 11.42
C LYS A 221 -11.98 -3.26 11.72
N ASP A 222 -11.70 -2.19 10.98
CA ASP A 222 -10.59 -1.29 11.27
C ASP A 222 -10.91 -0.36 12.46
N LYS A 223 -9.98 0.54 12.80
CA LYS A 223 -10.11 1.45 13.96
C LYS A 223 -11.35 2.36 13.89
N LYS A 224 -11.87 2.60 12.69
CA LYS A 224 -13.10 3.38 12.44
C LYS A 224 -14.27 2.48 12.07
N ALA A 225 -14.18 1.19 12.36
CA ALA A 225 -15.16 0.16 12.05
C ALA A 225 -15.48 -0.01 10.56
N TYR A 226 -14.57 0.36 9.66
CA TYR A 226 -14.71 -0.01 8.24
C TYR A 226 -14.43 -1.49 8.08
N THR A 227 -15.25 -2.17 7.28
CA THR A 227 -15.03 -3.57 6.86
C THR A 227 -14.37 -3.61 5.47
N PRO A 228 -13.85 -4.77 5.02
CA PRO A 228 -13.42 -4.96 3.63
C PRO A 228 -14.48 -4.59 2.59
N LEU A 229 -15.77 -4.84 2.89
CA LEU A 229 -16.87 -4.43 2.01
C LEU A 229 -16.98 -2.90 1.90
N HIS A 230 -16.84 -2.16 3.01
CA HIS A 230 -16.79 -0.70 2.97
C HIS A 230 -15.62 -0.20 2.10
N ALA A 231 -14.46 -0.84 2.21
CA ALA A 231 -13.27 -0.49 1.45
C ALA A 231 -13.44 -0.73 -0.05
N ALA A 232 -13.93 -1.91 -0.45
CA ALA A 232 -14.21 -2.24 -1.85
C ALA A 232 -15.30 -1.34 -2.44
N ALA A 233 -16.37 -1.09 -1.69
CA ALA A 233 -17.49 -0.26 -2.13
C ALA A 233 -17.08 1.21 -2.33
N SER A 234 -16.29 1.75 -1.40
CA SER A 234 -15.76 3.11 -1.49
C SER A 234 -14.87 3.31 -2.73
N SER A 235 -14.14 2.28 -3.15
CA SER A 235 -13.24 2.34 -4.30
C SER A 235 -13.88 1.98 -5.63
N GLY A 236 -15.12 1.46 -5.65
CA GLY A 236 -15.78 1.04 -6.89
C GLY A 236 -15.38 -0.36 -7.38
N MET A 237 -14.88 -1.21 -6.48
CA MET A 237 -14.32 -2.51 -6.85
C MET A 237 -15.43 -3.57 -6.97
N SER A 238 -16.29 -3.45 -7.97
CA SER A 238 -17.51 -4.25 -8.18
C SER A 238 -17.27 -5.77 -8.08
N SER A 239 -16.30 -6.34 -8.80
CA SER A 239 -16.03 -7.78 -8.72
C SER A 239 -15.62 -8.24 -7.30
N THR A 240 -15.00 -7.36 -6.52
CA THR A 240 -14.66 -7.65 -5.12
C THR A 240 -15.86 -7.48 -4.21
N VAL A 241 -16.71 -6.47 -4.43
CA VAL A 241 -17.99 -6.28 -3.73
C VAL A 241 -18.88 -7.51 -3.92
N HIS A 242 -19.11 -7.92 -5.17
CA HIS A 242 -19.87 -9.12 -5.50
C HIS A 242 -19.33 -10.37 -4.80
N TYR A 243 -18.01 -10.58 -4.82
CA TYR A 243 -17.41 -11.72 -4.13
C TYR A 243 -17.63 -11.66 -2.61
N LEU A 244 -17.37 -10.51 -1.97
CA LEU A 244 -17.56 -10.35 -0.53
C LEU A 244 -19.02 -10.59 -0.12
N LEU A 245 -19.98 -10.06 -0.87
CA LEU A 245 -21.41 -10.28 -0.64
C LEU A 245 -21.80 -11.76 -0.76
N SER A 246 -21.21 -12.49 -1.71
CA SER A 246 -21.47 -13.94 -1.85
C SER A 246 -20.94 -14.78 -0.68
N LEU A 247 -20.08 -14.22 0.18
CA LEU A 247 -19.63 -14.84 1.43
C LEU A 247 -20.61 -14.63 2.60
N GLY A 248 -21.74 -13.93 2.37
CA GLY A 248 -22.78 -13.71 3.38
C GLY A 248 -22.48 -12.58 4.37
N VAL A 249 -21.54 -11.69 4.05
CA VAL A 249 -21.26 -10.49 4.85
C VAL A 249 -22.48 -9.58 4.89
N HIS A 250 -22.69 -8.90 6.01
CA HIS A 250 -23.83 -8.01 6.19
C HIS A 250 -23.71 -6.74 5.33
N VAL A 251 -24.56 -6.63 4.29
CA VAL A 251 -24.56 -5.52 3.33
C VAL A 251 -24.80 -4.14 3.97
N ASN A 252 -25.52 -4.10 5.10
CA ASN A 252 -25.90 -2.89 5.82
C ASN A 252 -25.04 -2.62 7.07
N GLU A 253 -23.89 -3.27 7.21
CA GLU A 253 -22.95 -2.97 8.31
C GLU A 253 -22.61 -1.48 8.34
N ILE A 254 -22.54 -0.93 9.54
CA ILE A 254 -22.16 0.46 9.74
C ILE A 254 -20.73 0.56 10.25
N ASN A 255 -20.03 1.57 9.76
CA ASN A 255 -18.78 2.02 10.36
C ASN A 255 -19.04 2.94 11.58
N GLY A 256 -17.96 3.46 12.19
CA GLY A 256 -18.02 4.30 13.39
C GLY A 256 -18.59 5.70 13.19
N TYR A 257 -19.20 5.97 12.02
CA TYR A 257 -19.96 7.17 11.73
C TYR A 257 -21.42 6.86 11.36
N GLY A 258 -21.84 5.59 11.47
CA GLY A 258 -23.14 5.10 11.01
C GLY A 258 -23.27 4.92 9.48
N ASN A 259 -22.18 5.08 8.71
CA ASN A 259 -22.26 4.93 7.26
C ASN A 259 -22.18 3.45 6.87
N THR A 260 -23.05 3.04 5.95
CA THR A 260 -23.00 1.73 5.29
C THR A 260 -22.09 1.75 4.04
N PRO A 261 -21.72 0.60 3.45
CA PRO A 261 -21.03 0.55 2.16
C PRO A 261 -21.74 1.37 1.06
N LEU A 262 -23.08 1.37 1.05
CA LEU A 262 -23.89 2.13 0.09
C LEU A 262 -23.64 3.63 0.19
N HIS A 263 -23.54 4.19 1.41
CA HIS A 263 -23.22 5.61 1.60
C HIS A 263 -21.89 5.98 0.95
N LEU A 264 -20.86 5.14 1.15
CA LEU A 264 -19.52 5.39 0.62
C LEU A 264 -19.45 5.25 -0.89
N ALA A 265 -20.13 4.25 -1.47
CA ALA A 265 -20.23 4.07 -2.92
C ALA A 265 -20.90 5.30 -3.57
N CYS A 266 -22.01 5.78 -2.99
CA CYS A 266 -22.71 6.96 -3.48
C CYS A 266 -21.88 8.25 -3.41
N TYR A 267 -21.14 8.47 -2.32
CA TYR A 267 -20.28 9.65 -2.21
C TYR A 267 -19.15 9.67 -3.23
N ASN A 268 -18.60 8.50 -3.56
CA ASN A 268 -17.52 8.39 -4.55
C ASN A 268 -18.03 8.18 -5.98
N GLY A 269 -19.34 8.20 -6.22
CA GLY A 269 -19.93 8.08 -7.56
C GLY A 269 -19.80 6.68 -8.18
N GLN A 270 -19.78 5.62 -7.36
CA GLN A 270 -19.56 4.25 -7.80
C GLN A 270 -20.89 3.57 -8.17
N ASP A 271 -21.51 3.99 -9.27
CA ASP A 271 -22.87 3.59 -9.68
C ASP A 271 -23.03 2.07 -9.88
N VAL A 272 -22.05 1.39 -10.46
CA VAL A 272 -22.08 -0.08 -10.62
C VAL A 272 -22.15 -0.79 -9.26
N VAL A 273 -21.33 -0.35 -8.31
CA VAL A 273 -21.34 -0.88 -6.93
C VAL A 273 -22.64 -0.54 -6.22
N VAL A 274 -23.21 0.65 -6.44
CA VAL A 274 -24.51 1.04 -5.88
C VAL A 274 -25.59 0.07 -6.32
N SER A 275 -25.67 -0.25 -7.61
CA SER A 275 -26.62 -1.25 -8.14
C SER A 275 -26.43 -2.61 -7.47
N GLU A 276 -25.19 -3.12 -7.41
CA GLU A 276 -24.90 -4.41 -6.77
C GLU A 276 -25.30 -4.45 -5.30
N LEU A 277 -25.04 -3.38 -4.54
CA LEU A 277 -25.41 -3.30 -3.13
C LEU A 277 -26.93 -3.28 -2.96
N ILE A 278 -27.67 -2.55 -3.81
CA ILE A 278 -29.14 -2.50 -3.79
C ILE A 278 -29.73 -3.88 -4.11
N GLU A 279 -29.22 -4.55 -5.14
CA GLU A 279 -29.63 -5.91 -5.51
C GLU A 279 -29.34 -6.92 -4.38
N ALA A 280 -28.27 -6.71 -3.63
CA ALA A 280 -27.94 -7.49 -2.44
C ALA A 280 -28.74 -7.10 -1.17
N GLY A 281 -29.73 -6.21 -1.28
CA GLY A 281 -30.62 -5.83 -0.17
C GLY A 281 -30.11 -4.67 0.71
N ALA A 282 -29.26 -3.79 0.16
CA ALA A 282 -28.89 -2.57 0.87
C ALA A 282 -30.11 -1.67 1.13
N ASN A 283 -30.23 -1.16 2.36
CA ASN A 283 -31.30 -0.25 2.71
C ASN A 283 -30.99 1.16 2.18
N VAL A 284 -31.63 1.52 1.06
CA VAL A 284 -31.48 2.83 0.38
C VAL A 284 -31.85 4.02 1.26
N ASN A 285 -32.69 3.81 2.28
CA ASN A 285 -33.20 4.85 3.17
C ASN A 285 -32.55 4.82 4.56
N GLN A 286 -31.54 3.96 4.78
CA GLN A 286 -30.79 3.99 6.03
C GLN A 286 -30.06 5.33 6.17
N VAL A 287 -30.13 5.90 7.37
CA VAL A 287 -29.40 7.13 7.72
C VAL A 287 -28.23 6.81 8.65
N ASN A 288 -27.16 7.58 8.50
CA ASN A 288 -26.03 7.53 9.42
C ASN A 288 -26.32 8.25 10.75
N GLU A 289 -25.33 8.33 11.64
CA GLU A 289 -25.47 8.97 12.97
C GLU A 289 -25.82 10.46 12.91
N ARG A 290 -25.69 11.10 11.75
CA ARG A 290 -26.03 12.51 11.52
C ARG A 290 -27.36 12.68 10.79
N GLY A 291 -28.07 11.60 10.50
CA GLY A 291 -29.33 11.62 9.75
C GLY A 291 -29.17 11.77 8.24
N PHE A 292 -27.96 11.59 7.68
CA PHE A 292 -27.76 11.61 6.23
C PHE A 292 -27.93 10.20 5.65
N SER A 293 -28.70 10.10 4.57
CA SER A 293 -28.84 8.87 3.77
C SER A 293 -27.84 8.81 2.62
N ALA A 294 -27.80 7.66 1.93
CA ALA A 294 -27.04 7.48 0.69
C ALA A 294 -27.39 8.53 -0.38
N LEU A 295 -28.64 8.98 -0.46
CA LEU A 295 -29.06 10.03 -1.40
C LEU A 295 -28.38 11.36 -1.10
N HIS A 296 -28.27 11.75 0.18
CA HIS A 296 -27.52 12.96 0.57
C HIS A 296 -26.04 12.87 0.17
N PHE A 297 -25.44 11.68 0.33
CA PHE A 297 -24.05 11.43 -0.07
C PHE A 297 -23.89 11.58 -1.59
N ALA A 298 -24.80 11.01 -2.38
CA ALA A 298 -24.84 11.14 -3.83
C ALA A 298 -25.05 12.60 -4.28
N SER A 299 -25.90 13.38 -3.59
CA SER A 299 -26.12 14.82 -3.84
C SER A 299 -24.91 15.69 -3.53
N SER A 300 -24.10 15.30 -2.53
CA SER A 300 -22.87 16.02 -2.19
C SER A 300 -21.66 15.66 -3.07
N SER A 301 -21.78 14.59 -3.87
CA SER A 301 -20.70 14.10 -4.73
C SER A 301 -20.66 14.84 -6.07
N ARG A 302 -19.45 15.10 -6.57
CA ARG A 302 -19.24 15.64 -7.93
C ARG A 302 -19.60 14.63 -9.03
N GLN A 303 -19.65 13.34 -8.71
CA GLN A 303 -19.87 12.24 -9.65
C GLN A 303 -21.12 11.40 -9.29
N GLY A 304 -21.95 11.90 -8.37
CA GLY A 304 -23.07 11.13 -7.81
C GLY A 304 -24.36 11.14 -8.63
N ALA A 305 -24.40 11.73 -9.82
CA ALA A 305 -25.64 11.89 -10.59
C ALA A 305 -26.33 10.54 -10.89
N LEU A 306 -25.58 9.56 -11.44
CA LEU A 306 -26.11 8.21 -11.68
C LEU A 306 -26.50 7.50 -10.38
N CYS A 307 -25.72 7.69 -9.31
CA CYS A 307 -26.07 7.14 -8.00
C CYS A 307 -27.41 7.72 -7.48
N GLN A 308 -27.69 9.01 -7.72
CA GLN A 308 -28.97 9.61 -7.34
C GLN A 308 -30.12 8.98 -8.14
N GLU A 309 -29.97 8.85 -9.45
CA GLU A 309 -30.97 8.23 -10.32
C GLU A 309 -31.29 6.80 -9.88
N LEU A 310 -30.25 5.99 -9.62
CA LEU A 310 -30.40 4.61 -9.12
C LEU A 310 -31.12 4.57 -7.77
N LEU A 311 -30.74 5.42 -6.82
CA LEU A 311 -31.37 5.48 -5.51
C LEU A 311 -32.85 5.88 -5.61
N LEU A 312 -33.18 6.88 -6.42
CA LEU A 312 -34.56 7.34 -6.62
C LEU A 312 -35.41 6.27 -7.30
N ALA A 313 -34.86 5.57 -8.30
CA ALA A 313 -35.53 4.45 -8.96
C ALA A 313 -35.86 3.31 -7.98
N HIS A 314 -35.09 3.16 -6.90
CA HIS A 314 -35.28 2.15 -5.86
C HIS A 314 -35.94 2.70 -4.58
N GLY A 315 -36.64 3.84 -4.66
CA GLY A 315 -37.49 4.33 -3.58
C GLY A 315 -36.78 5.15 -2.50
N ALA A 316 -35.64 5.78 -2.83
CA ALA A 316 -35.00 6.73 -1.91
C ALA A 316 -35.88 7.95 -1.62
N HIS A 317 -36.02 8.30 -0.35
CA HIS A 317 -36.82 9.44 0.09
C HIS A 317 -36.09 10.77 -0.13
N ILE A 318 -36.66 11.65 -0.96
CA ILE A 318 -36.09 12.97 -1.31
C ILE A 318 -36.07 13.93 -0.12
N ASN A 319 -37.09 13.87 0.74
CA ASN A 319 -37.34 14.87 1.78
C ASN A 319 -36.84 14.45 3.18
N MET A 320 -35.87 13.53 3.25
CA MET A 320 -35.27 13.17 4.54
C MET A 320 -34.46 14.34 5.09
N ARG A 321 -34.75 14.75 6.32
CA ARG A 321 -34.01 15.84 6.98
C ARG A 321 -32.99 15.25 7.95
N PRO A 322 -31.71 15.64 7.87
CA PRO A 322 -30.72 15.28 8.87
C PRO A 322 -31.17 15.72 10.27
N GLN A 323 -30.69 15.03 11.30
CA GLN A 323 -31.19 15.20 12.67
C GLN A 323 -30.83 16.57 13.29
N ASP A 324 -30.06 17.40 12.58
CA ASP A 324 -29.82 18.81 12.89
C ASP A 324 -30.40 19.74 11.82
N ALA A 325 -31.73 19.80 11.76
CA ALA A 325 -32.46 21.02 11.42
C ALA A 325 -33.07 21.61 12.71
N ARG A 326 -32.26 21.84 13.75
CA ARG A 326 -32.67 22.80 14.78
C ARG A 326 -32.60 24.18 14.12
N PRO A 327 -33.68 24.98 14.13
CA PRO A 327 -33.61 26.35 13.65
C PRO A 327 -32.57 27.06 14.52
N TYR A 328 -31.47 27.51 13.93
CA TYR A 328 -30.61 28.48 14.58
C TYR A 328 -31.51 29.66 14.99
N GLY A 329 -31.33 30.06 16.25
CA GLY A 329 -32.23 30.94 16.99
C GLY A 329 -32.69 32.18 16.24
N GLY A 330 -33.88 32.62 16.62
CA GLY A 330 -34.57 33.77 16.06
C GLY A 330 -33.67 34.99 15.91
N TRP A 331 -33.62 35.50 14.68
CA TRP A 331 -33.49 36.93 14.48
C TRP A 331 -34.87 37.54 14.72
N GLN A 332 -35.17 37.85 15.99
CA GLN A 332 -36.11 38.92 16.27
C GLN A 332 -35.46 40.20 15.72
N GLY A 333 -36.11 40.80 14.72
CA GLY A 333 -35.79 42.13 14.25
C GLY A 333 -35.98 43.12 15.39
N GLY A 334 -34.90 43.43 16.11
CA GLY A 334 -34.80 44.58 16.98
C GLY A 334 -34.39 45.80 16.16
N VAL A 335 -35.38 46.60 15.77
CA VAL A 335 -35.14 47.99 15.39
C VAL A 335 -35.14 48.77 16.71
N ALA A 336 -33.96 49.20 17.14
CA ALA A 336 -33.81 50.21 18.21
C ALA A 336 -34.11 51.61 17.62
N PRO A 337 -34.45 52.60 18.45
CA PRO A 337 -33.47 53.16 19.39
C PRO A 337 -33.65 52.74 20.86
#